data_AF-A0A7G6E414-F1
#
_entry.id   AF-A0A7G6E414-F1
#
_cell.length_a   1.000
_cell.length_b   1.000
_cell.length_c   1.000
_cell.angle_alpha   90.00
_cell.angle_beta   90.00
_cell.angle_gamma   90.00
#
_symmetry.space_group_name_H-M   'P 1'
#
loop_
_entity.id
_entity.type
_entity.pdbx_description
1 polymer ?
#
loop_
_entity_poly.entity_id
_entity_poly.type
_entity_poly.pdbx_seq_one_letter_code
_entity_poly.pdbx_strand_id
1 'polypeptide(L)'
;MDGALVTVNWSLVGVVVFLAIVVERAVEIIFKAAPRLQKLSNDYVVWQIVVAFVFSVVISYGASLDMFVIINVPFKIPFVGVLLVAIFMAGGSLGVHTLFSLVESFKETQKAIAGKAKQDIELAKKY
;
A
#
# COMPACT_ATOMS: atom_id res chain seq x y z
N MET A 1 -21.00 -12.36 -17.05
CA MET A 1 -19.57 -11.99 -16.94
C MET A 1 -19.52 -10.89 -15.92
N ASP A 2 -19.32 -11.26 -14.66
CA ASP A 2 -19.25 -10.30 -13.57
C ASP A 2 -18.06 -9.39 -13.84
N GLY A 3 -18.33 -8.11 -14.10
CA GLY A 3 -17.30 -7.10 -14.20
C GLY A 3 -16.51 -7.15 -12.90
N ALA A 4 -15.28 -7.65 -12.97
CA ALA A 4 -14.39 -7.80 -11.84
C ALA A 4 -14.03 -6.40 -11.32
N LEU A 5 -14.93 -5.82 -10.55
CA LEU A 5 -14.66 -4.66 -9.74
C LEU A 5 -13.54 -5.09 -8.80
N VAL A 6 -12.41 -4.40 -8.84
CA VAL A 6 -11.33 -4.60 -7.88
C VAL A 6 -11.95 -4.42 -6.49
N THR A 7 -12.00 -5.51 -5.71
CA THR A 7 -12.59 -5.50 -4.38
C THR A 7 -11.47 -5.36 -3.36
N VAL A 8 -11.55 -4.34 -2.51
CA VAL A 8 -10.51 -4.07 -1.52
C VAL A 8 -10.90 -4.74 -0.21
N ASN A 9 -10.00 -5.55 0.35
CA ASN A 9 -10.15 -6.09 1.69
C ASN A 9 -9.78 -5.02 2.72
N TRP A 10 -10.78 -4.26 3.15
CA TRP A 10 -10.61 -3.16 4.10
C TRP A 10 -10.05 -3.57 5.46
N SER A 11 -10.27 -4.82 5.89
CA SER A 11 -9.68 -5.32 7.13
C SER A 11 -8.16 -5.41 7.03
N LEU A 12 -7.64 -5.94 5.91
CA LEU A 12 -6.21 -6.02 5.67
C LEU A 12 -5.59 -4.65 5.40
N VAL A 13 -6.31 -3.73 4.75
CA VAL A 13 -5.88 -2.33 4.63
C VAL A 13 -5.69 -1.71 6.01
N GLY A 14 -6.63 -1.91 6.94
CA GLY A 14 -6.51 -1.44 8.31
C GLY A 14 -5.26 -1.98 9.02
N VAL A 15 -4.96 -3.28 8.84
CA VAL A 15 -3.74 -3.90 9.36
C VAL A 15 -2.49 -3.26 8.78
N VAL A 16 -2.41 -3.07 7.45
CA VAL A 16 -1.25 -2.45 6.80
C VAL A 16 -1.06 -1.01 7.25
N VAL A 17 -2.12 -0.23 7.37
CA VAL A 17 -2.07 1.15 7.88
C VAL A 17 -1.57 1.20 9.32
N PHE A 18 -2.11 0.34 10.18
CA PHE A 18 -1.65 0.24 11.57
C PHE A 18 -0.16 -0.13 11.64
N LEU A 19 0.27 -1.14 10.88
CA LEU A 19 1.67 -1.57 10.83
C LEU A 19 2.59 -0.47 10.26
N ALA A 20 2.15 0.30 9.27
CA ALA A 20 2.93 1.42 8.73
C ALA A 20 3.24 2.47 9.83
N ILE A 21 2.24 2.79 10.66
CA ILE A 21 2.41 3.70 11.79
C ILE A 21 3.34 3.07 12.85
N VAL A 22 3.17 1.79 13.16
CA VAL A 22 4.02 1.08 14.13
C VAL A 22 5.47 1.06 13.66
N VAL A 23 5.73 0.79 12.38
CA VAL A 23 7.09 0.81 11.81
C VAL A 23 7.69 2.20 11.89
N GLU A 24 6.95 3.24 11.50
CA GLU A 24 7.41 4.64 11.61
C GLU A 24 7.85 4.96 13.04
N ARG A 25 7.03 4.60 14.03
CA ARG A 25 7.34 4.83 15.45
C ARG A 25 8.50 3.99 15.95
N ALA A 26 8.58 2.72 15.55
CA ALA A 26 9.68 1.84 15.95
C ALA A 26 11.03 2.37 15.45
N VAL A 27 11.09 2.77 14.18
CA VAL A 27 12.30 3.34 13.56
C VAL A 27 12.68 4.65 14.26
N GLU A 28 11.70 5.53 14.49
CA GLU A 28 11.93 6.80 15.20
C GLU A 28 12.52 6.56 16.60
N ILE A 29 11.98 5.59 17.35
CA ILE A 29 12.47 5.23 18.69
C ILE A 29 13.89 4.67 18.63
N ILE A 30 14.19 3.77 17.67
CA ILE A 30 15.53 3.17 17.50
C ILE A 30 16.59 4.27 17.29
N PHE A 31 16.32 5.21 16.39
CA PHE A 31 17.26 6.29 16.10
C PHE A 31 17.35 7.33 17.24
N LYS A 32 16.26 7.59 17.97
CA LYS A 32 16.29 8.44 19.17
C LYS A 32 17.07 7.80 20.32
N ALA A 33 16.99 6.47 20.47
CA ALA A 33 17.72 5.73 21.50
C ALA A 33 19.23 5.62 21.21
N ALA A 34 19.64 5.85 19.95
CA ALA A 34 21.03 5.77 19.51
C ALA A 34 21.56 7.13 19.02
N PRO A 35 21.78 8.13 19.90
CA PRO A 35 22.26 9.45 19.52
C PRO A 35 23.66 9.44 18.86
N ARG A 36 24.42 8.34 19.01
CA ARG A 36 25.69 8.13 18.30
C ARG A 36 25.50 7.92 16.79
N LEU A 37 24.40 7.29 16.36
CA LEU A 37 24.08 7.12 14.94
C LEU A 37 23.66 8.45 14.29
N GLN A 38 23.00 9.34 15.04
CA GLN A 38 22.66 10.70 14.59
C GLN A 38 23.90 11.57 14.33
N LYS A 39 24.97 11.38 15.11
CA LYS A 39 26.18 12.21 15.03
C LYS A 39 27.19 11.77 13.97
N LEU A 40 27.03 10.56 13.42
CA LEU A 40 28.00 9.92 12.52
C LEU A 40 27.61 9.95 11.03
N SER A 41 26.38 10.32 10.68
CA SER A 41 25.94 10.28 9.28
C SER A 41 25.39 11.62 8.79
N ASN A 42 25.95 12.15 7.70
CA ASN A 42 25.37 13.24 6.93
C ASN A 42 24.03 12.81 6.27
N ASP A 43 23.80 11.49 6.16
CA ASP A 43 22.66 10.86 5.50
C ASP A 43 21.66 10.22 6.48
N TYR A 44 21.41 10.87 7.62
CA TYR A 44 20.50 10.37 8.67
C TYR A 44 19.13 9.96 8.10
N VAL A 45 18.60 10.77 7.18
CA VAL A 45 17.30 10.53 6.52
C VAL A 45 17.33 9.24 5.69
N VAL A 46 18.41 8.99 4.96
CA VAL A 46 18.54 7.78 4.12
C VAL A 46 18.55 6.53 4.99
N TRP A 47 19.27 6.56 6.10
CA TRP A 47 19.32 5.42 7.03
C TRP A 47 17.98 5.11 7.69
N GLN A 48 17.19 6.13 8.03
CA GLN A 48 15.83 5.91 8.54
C GLN A 48 14.96 5.18 7.52
N ILE A 49 15.01 5.60 6.25
CA ILE A 49 14.23 4.98 5.16
C ILE A 49 14.67 3.53 4.94
N VAL A 50 15.98 3.27 4.91
CA VAL A 50 16.51 1.91 4.72
C VAL A 50 16.09 0.99 5.87
N VAL A 51 16.22 1.44 7.12
CA VAL A 51 15.81 0.64 8.28
C VAL A 51 14.30 0.41 8.29
N ALA A 52 13.49 1.43 7.98
CA ALA A 52 12.05 1.29 7.86
C ALA A 52 11.66 0.28 6.78
N PHE A 53 12.35 0.30 5.63
CA PHE A 53 12.12 -0.64 4.54
C PHE A 53 12.48 -2.07 4.94
N VAL A 54 13.65 -2.29 5.54
CA VAL A 54 14.07 -3.62 6.01
C VAL A 54 13.09 -4.18 7.04
N PHE A 55 12.67 -3.37 8.03
CA PHE A 55 11.65 -3.77 9.00
C PHE A 55 10.33 -4.15 8.32
N SER A 56 9.90 -3.32 7.37
CA SER A 56 8.66 -3.54 6.63
C SER A 56 8.69 -4.82 5.80
N VAL A 57 9.83 -5.16 5.18
CA VAL A 57 10.02 -6.42 4.44
C VAL A 57 9.93 -7.62 5.38
N VAL A 58 10.59 -7.56 6.54
CA VAL A 58 10.55 -8.65 7.53
C VAL A 58 9.13 -8.86 8.05
N ILE A 59 8.41 -7.78 8.37
CA ILE A 59 7.04 -7.83 8.86
C ILE A 59 6.10 -8.34 7.77
N SER A 60 6.17 -7.81 6.54
CA SER A 60 5.28 -8.23 5.47
C SER A 60 5.50 -9.68 5.06
N TYR A 61 6.76 -10.13 5.02
CA TYR A 61 7.10 -11.52 4.77
C TYR A 61 6.63 -12.44 5.91
N GLY A 62 6.94 -12.10 7.16
CA GLY A 62 6.57 -12.90 8.33
C GLY A 62 5.06 -13.00 8.54
N ALA A 63 4.31 -11.94 8.25
CA ALA A 63 2.86 -11.91 8.33
C ALA A 63 2.16 -12.37 7.03
N SER A 64 2.91 -12.77 6.01
CA SER A 64 2.38 -13.16 4.69
C SER A 64 1.44 -12.10 4.09
N LEU A 65 1.76 -10.82 4.28
CA LEU A 65 0.99 -9.71 3.74
C LEU A 65 1.33 -9.50 2.27
N ASP A 66 0.32 -9.57 1.41
CA ASP A 66 0.48 -9.47 -0.04
C ASP A 66 -0.50 -8.43 -0.61
N MET A 67 0.03 -7.46 -1.36
CA MET A 67 -0.76 -6.39 -1.97
C MET A 67 -1.88 -6.92 -2.87
N PHE A 68 -1.62 -7.95 -3.67
CA PHE A 68 -2.60 -8.53 -4.59
C PHE A 68 -3.75 -9.21 -3.86
N VAL A 69 -3.47 -9.78 -2.68
CA VAL A 69 -4.51 -10.29 -1.77
C VAL A 69 -5.35 -9.15 -1.19
N ILE A 70 -4.72 -8.03 -0.84
CA ILE A 70 -5.42 -6.85 -0.29
C ILE A 70 -6.39 -6.24 -1.30
N ILE A 71 -6.01 -6.17 -2.57
CA ILE A 71 -6.87 -5.63 -3.65
C ILE A 71 -7.70 -6.72 -4.36
N ASN A 72 -7.67 -7.95 -3.86
CA ASN A 72 -8.37 -9.12 -4.41
C ASN A 72 -8.21 -9.27 -5.93
N VAL A 73 -6.99 -9.07 -6.43
CA VAL A 73 -6.67 -9.24 -7.84
C VAL A 73 -6.15 -10.67 -8.04
N PRO A 74 -6.61 -11.41 -9.07
CA PRO A 74 -6.19 -12.80 -9.33
C PRO A 74 -4.73 -12.94 -9.81
N PHE A 75 -3.91 -11.90 -9.66
CA PHE A 75 -2.53 -11.83 -10.08
C PHE A 75 -1.62 -12.31 -8.93
N LYS A 76 -0.69 -13.21 -9.23
CA LYS A 76 0.20 -13.81 -8.23
C LYS A 76 1.61 -13.92 -8.78
N ILE A 77 2.40 -12.86 -8.61
CA ILE A 77 3.85 -12.97 -8.74
C ILE A 77 4.42 -13.15 -7.33
N PRO A 78 5.14 -14.26 -7.08
CA PRO A 78 5.78 -14.50 -5.79
C PRO A 78 6.63 -13.30 -5.34
N PHE A 79 6.56 -12.96 -4.06
CA PHE A 79 7.32 -11.88 -3.40
C PHE A 79 7.02 -10.44 -3.86
N VAL A 80 6.47 -10.20 -5.06
CA VAL A 80 6.17 -8.85 -5.54
C VAL A 80 5.09 -8.19 -4.68
N GLY A 81 4.01 -8.92 -4.37
CA GLY A 81 2.95 -8.38 -3.50
C GLY A 81 3.46 -8.05 -2.10
N VAL A 82 4.36 -8.86 -1.57
CA VAL A 82 5.02 -8.67 -0.26
C VAL A 82 5.94 -7.45 -0.26
N LEU A 83 6.71 -7.25 -1.34
CA LEU A 83 7.57 -6.08 -1.51
C LEU A 83 6.76 -4.79 -1.67
N LEU A 84 5.65 -4.82 -2.40
CA LEU A 84 4.76 -3.66 -2.55
C LEU A 84 4.18 -3.22 -1.21
N VAL A 85 3.71 -4.18 -0.38
CA VAL A 85 3.27 -3.89 0.98
C VAL A 85 4.41 -3.34 1.83
N ALA A 86 5.63 -3.89 1.70
CA ALA A 86 6.78 -3.40 2.45
C ALA A 86 7.17 -1.97 2.08
N ILE A 87 7.21 -1.63 0.79
CA ILE A 87 7.47 -0.25 0.31
C ILE A 87 6.43 0.69 0.92
N PHE A 88 5.17 0.26 0.90
CA PHE A 88 4.07 1.07 1.39
C PHE A 88 4.15 1.32 2.90
N MET A 89 4.41 0.26 3.66
CA MET A 89 4.56 0.29 5.11
C MET A 89 5.77 1.11 5.55
N ALA A 90 6.87 1.03 4.79
CA ALA A 90 8.09 1.80 5.04
C ALA A 90 7.89 3.30 4.83
N GLY A 91 6.94 3.70 3.99
CA GLY A 91 6.55 5.09 3.80
C GLY A 91 5.82 5.71 5.00
N GLY A 92 5.44 4.91 6.01
CA GLY A 92 4.74 5.39 7.20
C GLY A 92 3.46 6.14 6.85
N SER A 93 3.23 7.27 7.53
CA SER A 93 2.09 8.18 7.32
C SER A 93 2.02 8.77 5.91
N LEU A 94 3.16 9.08 5.27
CA LEU A 94 3.20 9.50 3.87
C LEU A 94 2.75 8.38 2.95
N GLY A 95 3.25 7.17 3.23
CA GLY A 95 2.76 5.94 2.63
C GLY A 95 1.24 5.90 2.72
N VAL A 96 0.68 5.83 3.93
CA VAL A 96 -0.77 5.75 4.21
C VAL A 96 -1.60 6.73 3.37
N HIS A 97 -1.19 8.01 3.30
CA HIS A 97 -1.88 9.01 2.47
C HIS A 97 -1.90 8.61 0.98
N THR A 98 -0.78 8.10 0.45
CA THR A 98 -0.70 7.58 -0.92
C THR A 98 -1.61 6.36 -1.15
N LEU A 99 -1.83 5.46 -0.17
CA LEU A 99 -2.80 4.35 -0.36
C LEU A 99 -4.20 4.92 -0.52
N PHE A 100 -4.59 5.84 0.35
CA PHE A 100 -5.95 6.38 0.32
C PHE A 100 -6.21 7.09 -1.00
N SER A 101 -5.27 7.92 -1.48
CA SER A 101 -5.41 8.57 -2.78
C SER A 101 -5.46 7.58 -3.94
N LEU A 102 -4.67 6.49 -3.87
CA LEU A 102 -4.68 5.44 -4.88
C LEU A 102 -6.03 4.70 -4.92
N VAL A 103 -6.57 4.36 -3.75
CA VAL A 103 -7.86 3.66 -3.62
C VAL A 103 -9.02 4.55 -4.08
N GLU A 104 -8.98 5.85 -3.80
CA GLU A 104 -9.95 6.81 -4.31
C GLU A 104 -9.89 6.90 -5.85
N SER A 105 -8.68 7.02 -6.42
CA SER A 105 -8.47 7.06 -7.87
C SER A 105 -9.02 5.82 -8.58
N PHE A 106 -8.85 4.63 -7.97
CA PHE A 106 -9.43 3.40 -8.49
C PHE A 106 -10.97 3.40 -8.45
N LYS A 107 -11.59 3.94 -7.39
CA LYS A 107 -13.06 4.06 -7.31
C LYS A 107 -13.61 4.99 -8.38
N GLU A 108 -12.95 6.12 -8.62
CA GLU A 108 -13.35 7.09 -9.65
C GLU A 108 -13.24 6.50 -11.05
N THR A 109 -12.14 5.82 -11.34
CA THR A 109 -11.92 5.15 -12.63
C THR A 109 -13.01 4.10 -12.89
N GLN A 110 -13.38 3.30 -11.88
CA GLN A 110 -14.45 2.31 -12.01
C GLN A 110 -15.82 2.96 -12.27
N LYS A 111 -16.15 4.06 -11.58
CA LYS A 111 -17.40 4.80 -11.84
C LYS A 111 -17.44 5.34 -13.28
N ALA A 112 -16.32 5.86 -13.78
CA ALA A 112 -16.22 6.38 -15.14
C ALA A 112 -16.42 5.28 -16.21
N ILE A 113 -15.80 4.12 -16.01
CA ILE A 113 -15.95 2.97 -16.92
C ILE A 113 -17.40 2.44 -16.89
N ALA A 114 -18.00 2.30 -15.71
CA ALA A 114 -19.38 1.85 -15.58
C ALA A 114 -20.39 2.84 -16.19
N GLY A 115 -20.12 4.15 -16.08
CA GLY A 115 -20.93 5.19 -16.71
C GLY A 115 -20.90 5.12 -18.24
N LYS A 116 -19.71 5.00 -18.83
CA LYS A 116 -19.55 4.81 -20.29
C LYS A 116 -20.26 3.54 -20.77
N ALA A 117 -20.06 2.42 -20.08
CA ALA A 117 -20.70 1.15 -20.46
C ALA A 117 -22.24 1.23 -20.44
N LYS A 118 -22.84 1.96 -19.48
CA LYS A 118 -24.29 2.18 -19.46
C LYS A 118 -24.76 3.02 -20.65
N GLN A 119 -24.01 4.07 -20.99
CA GLN A 119 -24.33 4.95 -22.11
C GLN A 119 -24.24 4.22 -23.45
N ASP A 120 -23.23 3.36 -23.63
CA ASP A 120 -23.06 2.54 -24.84
C ASP A 120 -24.20 1.52 -25.00
N ILE A 121 -24.65 0.90 -23.90
CA ILE A 121 -25.79 -0.03 -23.90
C ILE A 121 -27.11 0.70 -24.21
N GLU A 122 -27.30 1.91 -23.69
CA GLU A 122 -28.51 2.71 -23.95
C GLU A 122 -28.56 3.19 -25.42
N LEU A 123 -27.42 3.57 -26.00
CA LEU A 123 -27.31 3.91 -27.41
C LEU A 123 -27.61 2.70 -28.31
N ALA A 124 -27.09 1.52 -27.94
CA ALA A 124 -27.32 0.27 -28.69
C ALA A 124 -28.77 -0.23 -28.64
N LYS A 125 -29.55 0.13 -27.61
CA LYS A 125 -30.99 -0.18 -27.53
C LYS A 125 -31.88 0.77 -28.34
N LYS A 126 -31.33 1.90 -28.80
CA LYS A 126 -32.07 2.92 -29.55
C LYS A 126 -32.09 2.65 -31.05
N TYR A 127 -31.28 1.70 -31.53
CA TYR A 127 -31.23 1.18 -32.90
C TYR A 127 -31.76 -0.25 -32.93
#